data_AF-A0A842MVZ0-F1
#
_entry.id   AF-A0A842MVZ0-F1
#
_cell.length_a   1.000
_cell.length_b   1.000
_cell.length_c   1.000
_cell.angle_alpha   90.00
_cell.angle_beta   90.00
_cell.angle_gamma   90.00
#
_symmetry.space_group_name_H-M   'P 1'
#
loop_
_entity.id
_entity.type
_entity.pdbx_description
1 polymer ?
#
loop_
_entity_poly.entity_id
_entity_poly.type
_entity_poly.pdbx_seq_one_letter_code
_entity_poly.pdbx_strand_id
1 'polypeptide(L)' 'MMRIGVIGLQGAVSEHIEAVRRALAASGLDGEVIWVSRPQQLEGLDGIIIPGGESTTIGKLMKITEIFDGVKKLA' A
#
# COMPACT_ATOMS: atom_id res chain seq x y z
N MET A 1 -3.88 10.67 -12.71
CA MET A 1 -3.87 9.20 -12.60
C MET A 1 -3.65 8.87 -11.14
N MET A 2 -4.57 8.15 -10.52
CA MET A 2 -4.57 7.93 -9.07
C MET A 2 -3.53 6.87 -8.69
N ARG A 3 -2.65 7.15 -7.73
CA ARG A 3 -1.56 6.25 -7.33
C ARG A 3 -1.82 5.72 -5.92
N ILE A 4 -2.25 4.47 -5.82
CA ILE A 4 -2.57 3.83 -4.55
C ILE A 4 -1.48 2.84 -4.16
N GLY A 5 -0.85 3.06 -3.01
CA GLY A 5 0.11 2.13 -2.45
C GLY A 5 -0.57 1.00 -1.67
N VAL A 6 -0.09 -0.24 -1.83
CA VAL A 6 -0.44 -1.37 -0.96
C VAL A 6 0.82 -1.83 -0.25
N ILE A 7 0.84 -1.79 1.08
CA ILE A 7 1.95 -2.33 1.87
C ILE A 7 2.06 -3.83 1.60
N GLY A 8 3.22 -4.28 1.12
CA GLY A 8 3.43 -5.69 0.84
C GLY A 8 4.69 -6.22 1.51
N LEU A 9 4.63 -6.30 2.84
CA LEU A 9 5.69 -6.84 3.69
C LEU A 9 5.39 -8.25 4.19
N GLN A 10 4.11 -8.66 4.25
CA GLN A 10 3.69 -9.99 4.69
C GLN A 10 2.27 -10.29 4.18
N GLY A 11 2.09 -11.45 3.53
CA GLY A 11 0.79 -12.09 3.22
C GLY A 11 -0.17 -11.33 2.28
N ALA A 12 -0.90 -12.07 1.44
CA ALA A 12 -2.09 -11.62 0.67
C ALA A 12 -2.01 -10.31 -0.16
N VAL A 13 -0.82 -9.84 -0.51
CA VAL A 13 -0.64 -8.56 -1.24
C VAL A 13 -1.32 -8.59 -2.61
N SER A 14 -1.25 -9.72 -3.29
CA SER A 14 -1.80 -9.91 -4.64
C SER A 14 -3.33 -9.72 -4.67
N GLU A 15 -4.05 -10.27 -3.69
CA GLU A 15 -5.50 -10.13 -3.58
C GLU A 15 -5.92 -8.68 -3.34
N HIS A 16 -5.17 -7.96 -2.50
CA HIS A 16 -5.39 -6.53 -2.26
C HIS A 16 -5.11 -5.70 -3.52
N ILE A 17 -4.02 -5.97 -4.23
CA ILE A 17 -3.71 -5.28 -5.50
C ILE A 17 -4.84 -5.49 -6.51
N GLU A 18 -5.30 -6.72 -6.67
CA GLU A 18 -6.38 -7.05 -7.62
C GLU A 18 -7.72 -6.41 -7.20
N ALA A 19 -8.02 -6.37 -5.90
CA ALA A 19 -9.19 -5.66 -5.39
C ALA A 19 -9.17 -4.16 -5.72
N VAL A 20 -8.01 -3.50 -5.55
CA VAL A 20 -7.87 -2.07 -5.87
C VAL A 20 -7.99 -1.83 -7.37
N ARG A 21 -7.35 -2.66 -8.20
CA ARG A 21 -7.49 -2.57 -9.67
C ARG A 21 -8.94 -2.68 -10.12
N ARG A 22 -9.68 -3.66 -9.57
CA ARG A 22 -11.12 -3.81 -9.84
C ARG A 22 -11.93 -2.61 -9.36
N ALA A 23 -11.60 -2.05 -8.19
CA ALA A 23 -12.28 -0.86 -7.66
C ALA A 23 -12.05 0.38 -8.53
N LEU A 24 -10.81 0.60 -9.01
CA LEU A 24 -10.48 1.69 -9.94
C LEU A 24 -11.27 1.54 -11.25
N ALA A 25 -11.26 0.34 -11.84
CA ALA A 25 -12.00 0.03 -13.05
C ALA A 25 -13.51 0.22 -12.89
N ALA A 26 -14.10 -0.30 -11.80
CA ALA A 26 -15.53 -0.15 -11.51
C ALA A 26 -15.96 1.30 -11.25
N SER A 27 -15.03 2.13 -10.77
CA SER A 27 -15.26 3.56 -10.52
C SER A 27 -15.00 4.45 -11.75
N GLY A 28 -14.55 3.87 -12.87
CA GLY A 28 -14.16 4.62 -14.06
C GLY A 28 -12.96 5.55 -13.86
N LEU A 29 -12.14 5.28 -12.84
CA LEU A 29 -10.97 6.09 -12.51
C LEU A 29 -9.72 5.46 -13.13
N ASP A 30 -8.90 6.30 -13.76
CA ASP A 30 -7.58 5.90 -14.25
C ASP A 30 -6.54 5.99 -13.13
N GLY A 31 -5.85 4.89 -12.87
CA GLY A 31 -4.96 4.76 -11.73
C GLY A 31 -4.08 3.52 -11.76
N GLU A 32 -3.05 3.55 -10.92
CA GLU A 32 -2.12 2.45 -10.73
C GLU A 32 -2.03 2.03 -9.27
N VAL A 33 -1.67 0.77 -9.06
CA VAL A 33 -1.46 0.21 -7.74
C VAL A 33 0.02 -0.08 -7.55
N ILE A 34 0.62 0.55 -6.56
CA ILE A 34 2.04 0.43 -6.25
C ILE A 34 2.21 -0.56 -5.09
N TRP A 35 2.97 -1.63 -5.32
CA TRP A 35 3.41 -2.49 -4.23
C TRP A 35 4.51 -1.78 -3.44
N VAL A 36 4.21 -1.38 -2.20
CA VAL A 36 5.12 -0.70 -1.30
C VAL A 36 5.87 -1.72 -0.43
N SER A 37 7.17 -1.87 -0.69
CA SER A 37 8.12 -2.68 0.09
C SER A 37 9.35 -1.88 0.53
N ARG A 38 9.47 -0.63 0.07
CA ARG A 38 10.54 0.31 0.41
C ARG A 38 10.00 1.73 0.61
N PRO A 39 10.63 2.57 1.44
CA PRO A 39 10.16 3.92 1.73
C PRO A 39 10.01 4.82 0.50
N GLN A 40 10.91 4.72 -0.48
CA GLN A 40 10.88 5.55 -1.70
C GLN A 40 9.62 5.34 -2.54
N GLN A 41 8.96 4.18 -2.38
CA GLN A 41 7.72 3.87 -3.11
C GLN A 41 6.50 4.59 -2.54
N LEU A 42 6.65 5.28 -1.40
CA LEU A 42 5.62 6.14 -0.83
C LEU A 42 5.52 7.49 -1.56
N GLU A 43 6.52 7.86 -2.35
CA GLU A 43 6.59 9.16 -3.00
C GLU A 43 5.52 9.32 -4.09
N GLY A 44 4.73 10.38 -3.95
CA GLY A 44 3.67 10.73 -4.90
C GLY A 44 2.50 9.74 -4.90
N LEU A 45 2.27 9.01 -3.79
CA LEU A 45 1.04 8.25 -3.60
C LEU A 45 -0.10 9.19 -3.18
N ASP A 46 -1.28 8.97 -3.75
CA ASP A 46 -2.52 9.67 -3.35
C ASP A 46 -3.22 8.99 -2.17
N GLY A 47 -2.86 7.73 -1.90
CA GLY A 47 -3.40 6.96 -0.80
C GLY A 47 -2.60 5.70 -0.54
N ILE A 48 -2.78 5.15 0.66
CA ILE A 48 -2.10 3.92 1.07
C ILE A 48 -3.05 2.95 1.76
N ILE A 49 -2.87 1.68 1.45
CA ILE A 49 -3.60 0.56 2.01
C ILE A 49 -2.65 -0.28 2.85
N ILE A 50 -3.01 -0.48 4.11
CA ILE A 50 -2.38 -1.43 5.01
C ILE A 50 -3.23 -2.69 4.97
N PRO A 51 -2.73 -3.83 4.47
CA PRO A 51 -3.51 -5.06 4.38
C PRO A 51 -3.88 -5.58 5.78
N GLY A 52 -4.93 -6.40 5.83
CA GLY A 52 -5.33 -7.09 7.05
C GLY A 52 -4.43 -8.29 7.36
N GLY A 53 -4.55 -8.82 8.58
CA GLY A 53 -3.79 -10.00 9.03
C GLY A 53 -3.13 -9.78 10.38
N GLU A 54 -1.86 -10.18 10.51
CA GLU A 54 -1.07 -10.03 11.72
C GLU A 54 -0.54 -8.59 11.87
N SER A 55 -1.39 -7.70 12.36
CA SER A 55 -1.06 -6.26 12.52
C SER A 55 0.24 -6.01 13.29
N THR A 56 0.54 -6.82 14.31
CA THR A 56 1.81 -6.77 15.05
C THR A 56 3.02 -7.07 14.16
N THR A 57 2.89 -8.07 13.30
CA THR A 57 3.95 -8.48 12.36
C THR A 57 4.13 -7.42 11.28
N ILE A 58 3.04 -6.95 10.69
CA ILE A 58 3.06 -5.87 9.69
C ILE A 58 3.70 -4.60 10.27
N GLY A 59 3.28 -4.16 11.45
CA GLY A 59 3.84 -2.98 12.10
C GLY A 59 5.33 -3.12 12.45
N LYS A 60 5.78 -4.32 12.89
CA LYS A 60 7.21 -4.61 13.09
C LYS A 60 7.98 -4.53 11.78
N LEU A 61 7.48 -5.16 10.72
CA LEU A 61 8.12 -5.15 9.42
C LEU A 61 8.22 -3.75 8.84
N MET A 62 7.15 -2.94 8.94
CA MET A 62 7.17 -1.53 8.49
C MET A 62 8.22 -0.69 9.22
N LYS A 63 8.51 -0.99 10.49
CA LYS A 63 9.59 -0.33 11.23
C LYS A 63 10.96 -0.81 10.77
N ILE A 64 11.14 -2.11 10.60
CA ILE A 64 12.41 -2.70 10.14
C ILE A 64 12.77 -2.21 8.73
N THR A 65 11.78 -2.02 7.86
CA THR A 65 11.97 -1.53 6.49
C THR A 65 11.90 0.00 6.37
N GLU A 66 11.82 0.72 7.50
CA GLU A 66 11.78 2.19 7.57
C GLU A 66 10.56 2.84 6.86
N ILE A 67 9.56 2.04 6.52
CA ILE A 67 8.32 2.49 5.85
C ILE A 67 7.38 3.19 6.83
N PHE A 68 7.38 2.76 8.10
CA PHE A 68 6.42 3.21 9.12
C PHE A 68 6.36 4.73 9.25
N ASP A 69 7.51 5.39 9.36
CA ASP A 69 7.57 6.84 9.52
C ASP A 69 7.18 7.57 8.22
N GLY A 70 7.46 6.98 7.06
CA GLY A 70 6.98 7.50 5.78
C GLY A 70 5.45 7.47 5.68
N VAL A 71 4.82 6.37 6.11
CA VAL A 71 3.35 6.23 6.12
C VAL A 71 2.70 7.24 7.05
N LYS A 72 3.28 7.48 8.23
CA LYS A 72 2.76 8.49 9.16
C LYS A 72 2.79 9.92 8.62
N LYS A 73 3.63 10.21 7.61
CA LYS A 73 3.69 11.53 6.96
C LYS A 73 2.67 11.70 5.83
N LEU A 74 2.06 10.61 5.36
CA LEU A 74 1.03 10.63 4.31
C LEU A 74 -0.39 10.89 4.86
N ALA A 75 -0.60 10.74 6.17
CA ALA A 75 -1.87 10.96 6.87
C ALA A 75 -1.88 12.32 7.58
#